data_AF-A0A644Y9T0-F1
#
_entry.id   AF-A0A644Y9T0-F1
#
_cell.length_a   1.000
_cell.length_b   1.000
_cell.length_c   1.000
_cell.angle_alpha   90.00
_cell.angle_beta   90.00
_cell.angle_gamma   90.00
#
_symmetry.space_group_name_H-M   'P 1'
#
loop_
_entity.id
_entity.type
_entity.pdbx_description
1 polymer ?
#
loop_
_entity_poly.entity_id
_entity_poly.type
_entity_poly.pdbx_seq_one_letter_code
_entity_poly.pdbx_strand_id
1 'polypeptide(L)'
;MADGSDRAYERLATLKSAELRLQGELGKLDGEEAPPLTVENLARVIELWTKIPASQIKEQEYERLANLEERLKTHIIGQDAAVAAVAAAVRRGRVGIASKRKPVSFIFVGSTGVGKTELVKRLAQDLFNTPEALIRLDMSEFMEKHSVSRIIGSPPGYVGYDEAGQLTEKIRRKPYSVVLFDEIEKAHPDVLNVLLQILDDGHITDAQGRTVNFENTVVVMTSNAGSDSKVGMVGFGRTVNEESKERAMKALQSFLRPEFINRVDEVVCFNQLTEEDFGRIATIMLNELKDTLNEKGIALIWDDTALNYLVKKSYSATYGARNLRRLIQKEMEDPIATKIIESYMAPVTRMKAVSDGEKLDILAL
;
A
#
# COMPACT_ATOMS: atom_id res chain seq x y z
N MET A 1 44.70 -54.04 48.79
CA MET A 1 43.44 -53.89 48.03
C MET A 1 42.35 -53.11 48.79
N ALA A 2 42.46 -52.85 50.11
CA ALA A 2 41.42 -52.18 50.90
C ALA A 2 41.39 -50.63 50.83
N ASP A 3 42.50 -49.98 50.47
CA ASP A 3 42.61 -48.50 50.45
C ASP A 3 41.92 -47.85 49.21
N GLY A 4 41.79 -48.62 48.13
CA GLY A 4 41.09 -48.17 46.92
C GLY A 4 39.57 -48.20 47.04
N SER A 5 39.03 -49.08 47.89
CA SER A 5 37.59 -49.16 48.14
C SER A 5 37.10 -48.02 49.02
N ASP A 6 37.83 -47.64 50.07
CA ASP A 6 37.41 -46.56 50.97
C ASP A 6 37.35 -45.19 50.26
N ARG A 7 38.35 -44.86 49.44
CA ARG A 7 38.31 -43.66 48.58
C ARG A 7 37.16 -43.69 47.57
N ALA A 8 36.82 -44.87 47.05
CA ALA A 8 35.68 -45.01 46.13
C ALA A 8 34.34 -44.82 46.85
N TYR A 9 34.20 -45.32 48.08
CA TYR A 9 33.01 -45.11 48.91
C TYR A 9 32.85 -43.65 49.34
N GLU A 10 33.94 -42.99 49.70
CA GLU A 10 33.94 -41.56 50.06
C GLU A 10 33.55 -40.69 48.86
N ARG A 11 34.11 -40.99 47.67
CA ARG A 11 33.73 -40.32 46.42
C ARG A 11 32.27 -40.60 46.03
N LEU A 12 31.78 -41.82 46.22
CA LEU A 12 30.37 -42.15 45.97
C LEU A 12 29.44 -41.37 46.91
N ALA A 13 29.80 -41.23 48.19
CA ALA A 13 29.03 -40.47 49.17
C ALA A 13 28.97 -38.97 48.84
N THR A 14 30.09 -38.37 48.44
CA THR A 14 30.13 -36.97 47.98
C THR A 14 29.28 -36.73 46.74
N LEU A 15 29.34 -37.64 45.75
CA LEU A 15 28.53 -37.54 44.54
C LEU A 15 27.03 -37.69 44.83
N LYS A 16 26.63 -38.64 45.68
CA LYS A 16 25.24 -38.79 46.13
C LYS A 16 24.71 -37.56 46.88
N SER A 17 25.56 -36.97 47.72
CA SER A 17 25.20 -35.74 48.44
C SER A 17 25.03 -34.56 47.48
N ALA A 18 25.91 -34.43 46.49
CA ALA A 18 25.78 -33.42 45.44
C ALA A 18 24.54 -33.64 44.57
N GLU A 19 24.23 -34.89 44.21
CA GLU A 19 23.03 -35.26 43.46
C GLU A 19 21.75 -34.90 44.22
N LEU A 20 21.66 -35.25 45.51
CA LEU A 20 20.53 -34.89 46.37
C LEU A 20 20.38 -33.37 46.51
N ARG A 21 21.49 -32.63 46.61
CA ARG A 21 21.47 -31.16 46.66
C ARG A 21 20.94 -30.58 45.35
N LEU A 22 21.46 -31.05 44.22
CA LEU A 22 21.04 -30.59 42.89
C LEU A 22 19.59 -30.97 42.59
N GLN A 23 19.12 -32.15 43.01
CA GLN A 23 17.71 -32.54 42.90
C GLN A 23 16.81 -31.65 43.77
N GLY A 24 17.28 -31.27 44.97
CA GLY A 24 16.59 -30.31 45.82
C GLY A 24 16.53 -28.89 45.24
N GLU A 25 17.59 -28.45 44.56
CA GLU A 25 17.62 -27.18 43.83
C GLU A 25 16.71 -27.22 42.59
N LEU A 26 16.73 -28.33 41.84
CA LEU A 26 15.86 -28.54 40.68
C LEU A 26 14.38 -28.55 41.07
N GLY A 27 14.02 -29.24 42.16
CA GLY A 27 12.64 -29.27 42.66
C GLY A 27 12.13 -27.91 43.16
N LYS A 28 13.03 -27.01 43.59
CA LYS A 28 12.66 -25.61 43.91
C LYS A 28 12.41 -24.79 42.65
N LEU A 29 13.23 -24.98 41.61
CA LEU A 29 13.09 -24.30 40.32
C LEU A 29 11.88 -24.80 39.52
N ASP A 30 11.54 -26.10 39.58
CA ASP A 30 10.33 -26.66 38.97
C ASP A 30 9.04 -26.15 39.63
N GLY A 31 9.13 -25.68 40.89
CA GLY A 31 8.02 -25.06 41.62
C GLY A 31 7.88 -23.56 41.39
N GLU A 32 8.88 -22.91 40.78
CA GLU A 32 8.79 -21.50 40.38
C GLU A 32 8.15 -21.43 38.99
N GLU A 33 6.97 -20.80 38.90
CA GLU A 33 6.39 -20.47 37.60
C GLU A 33 7.39 -19.61 36.81
N ALA A 34 7.65 -19.99 35.56
CA ALA A 34 8.49 -19.20 34.68
C ALA A 34 7.99 -17.74 34.67
N PRO A 35 8.90 -16.75 34.75
CA PRO A 35 8.50 -15.35 34.80
C PRO A 35 7.59 -15.03 33.61
N PRO A 36 6.47 -14.31 33.84
CA PRO A 36 5.50 -14.08 32.80
C PRO A 36 6.15 -13.33 31.63
N LEU A 37 5.87 -13.80 30.42
CA LEU A 37 6.31 -13.11 29.21
C LEU A 37 5.58 -11.76 29.11
N THR A 38 6.26 -10.67 29.42
CA THR A 38 5.69 -9.32 29.30
C THR A 38 5.96 -8.73 27.91
N VAL A 39 5.20 -7.68 27.56
CA VAL A 39 5.44 -6.88 26.34
C VAL A 39 6.84 -6.25 26.35
N GLU A 40 7.37 -5.94 27.53
CA GLU A 40 8.73 -5.42 27.71
C GLU A 40 9.79 -6.46 27.34
N ASN A 41 9.57 -7.74 27.64
CA ASN A 41 10.46 -8.82 27.22
C ASN A 41 10.52 -8.94 25.69
N LEU A 42 9.36 -8.86 25.03
CA LEU A 42 9.26 -8.84 23.56
C LEU A 42 9.95 -7.62 22.95
N ALA A 43 9.69 -6.43 23.50
CA ALA A 43 10.31 -5.18 23.06
C ALA A 43 11.84 -5.25 23.14
N ARG A 44 12.37 -5.84 24.23
CA ARG A 44 13.81 -6.03 24.44
C ARG A 44 14.44 -7.00 23.45
N VAL A 45 13.73 -8.08 23.07
CA VAL A 45 14.21 -9.01 22.03
C VAL A 45 14.26 -8.32 20.67
N ILE A 46 13.23 -7.55 20.32
CA ILE A 46 13.21 -6.77 19.07
C ILE A 46 14.35 -5.76 19.07
N GLU A 47 14.55 -5.03 20.16
CA GLU A 47 15.65 -4.07 20.34
C GLU A 47 17.03 -4.75 20.24
N LEU A 48 17.20 -5.95 20.77
CA LEU A 48 18.45 -6.71 20.61
C LEU A 48 18.72 -7.10 19.15
N TRP A 49 17.67 -7.44 18.38
CA TRP A 49 17.79 -7.80 16.97
C TRP A 49 18.01 -6.59 16.07
N THR A 50 17.28 -5.50 16.30
CA THR A 50 17.31 -4.30 15.45
C THR A 50 18.34 -3.27 15.90
N LYS A 51 18.80 -3.34 17.16
CA LYS A 51 19.57 -2.31 17.87
C LYS A 51 18.83 -0.97 18.03
N ILE A 52 17.51 -0.96 17.89
CA ILE A 52 16.67 0.25 18.00
C ILE A 52 15.74 0.12 19.22
N PRO A 53 15.78 1.04 20.19
CA PRO A 53 14.88 1.05 21.34
C PRO A 53 13.41 1.10 20.92
N ALA A 54 12.57 0.27 21.54
CA ALA A 54 11.14 0.20 21.19
C ALA A 54 10.39 1.52 21.38
N SER A 55 10.83 2.39 22.31
CA SER A 55 10.31 3.74 22.48
C SER A 55 10.64 4.65 21.28
N GLN A 56 11.86 4.56 20.74
CA GLN A 56 12.28 5.31 19.55
C GLN A 56 11.51 4.85 18.30
N ILE A 57 11.17 3.57 18.20
CA ILE A 57 10.33 3.04 17.11
C ILE A 57 8.96 3.73 17.10
N LYS A 58 8.32 3.86 18.28
CA LYS A 58 7.01 4.53 18.39
C LYS A 58 7.07 6.01 18.07
N GLU A 59 8.09 6.72 18.57
CA GLU A 59 8.27 8.15 18.30
C GLU A 59 8.45 8.43 16.80
N GLN A 60 9.30 7.64 16.14
CA GLN A 60 9.49 7.70 14.69
C GLN A 60 8.20 7.38 13.92
N GLU A 61 7.40 6.41 14.37
CA GLU A 61 6.10 6.11 13.77
C GLU A 61 5.13 7.30 13.88
N TYR A 62 5.04 7.94 15.05
CA TYR A 62 4.17 9.12 15.24
C TYR A 62 4.62 10.32 14.41
N GLU A 63 5.92 10.62 14.36
CA GLU A 63 6.45 11.69 13.52
C GLU A 63 6.19 11.42 12.04
N ARG A 64 6.38 10.16 11.61
CA ARG A 64 6.02 9.73 10.26
C ARG A 64 4.54 9.96 10.00
N LEU A 65 3.64 9.57 10.90
CA LEU A 65 2.20 9.78 10.74
C LEU A 65 1.78 11.25 10.75
N ALA A 66 2.46 12.10 11.53
CA ALA A 66 2.20 13.53 11.58
C ALA A 66 2.43 14.17 10.21
N ASN A 67 3.55 13.82 9.57
CA ASN A 67 3.96 14.38 8.28
C ASN A 67 3.44 13.58 7.05
N LEU A 68 2.54 12.60 7.26
CA LEU A 68 2.02 11.73 6.20
C LEU A 68 1.35 12.52 5.06
N GLU A 69 0.52 13.50 5.41
CA GLU A 69 -0.23 14.30 4.43
C GLU A 69 0.70 15.09 3.51
N GLU A 70 1.71 15.75 4.08
CA GLU A 70 2.70 16.53 3.33
C GLU A 70 3.51 15.65 2.39
N ARG A 71 4.01 14.49 2.88
CA ARG A 71 4.74 13.55 2.03
C ARG A 71 3.89 13.01 0.89
N LEU A 72 2.62 12.72 1.12
CA LEU A 72 1.70 12.30 0.05
C LEU A 72 1.47 13.43 -0.97
N LYS A 73 1.28 14.68 -0.52
CA LYS A 73 1.07 15.85 -1.40
C LYS A 73 2.25 16.14 -2.34
N THR A 74 3.48 15.76 -1.97
CA THR A 74 4.63 15.91 -2.88
C THR A 74 4.52 15.08 -4.15
N HIS A 75 3.74 13.99 -4.13
CA HIS A 75 3.57 13.08 -5.27
C HIS A 75 2.14 13.12 -5.84
N ILE A 76 1.15 13.47 -5.02
CA ILE A 76 -0.27 13.44 -5.39
C ILE A 76 -0.77 14.86 -5.61
N ILE A 77 -0.85 15.25 -6.88
CA ILE A 77 -1.19 16.61 -7.30
C ILE A 77 -2.69 16.76 -7.58
N GLY A 78 -3.27 17.89 -7.16
CA GLY A 78 -4.67 18.26 -7.43
C GLY A 78 -5.71 17.56 -6.56
N GLN A 79 -5.28 16.74 -5.59
CA GLN A 79 -6.15 15.87 -4.78
C GLN A 79 -6.03 16.16 -3.27
N ASP A 80 -5.85 17.42 -2.88
CA ASP A 80 -5.58 17.80 -1.48
C ASP A 80 -6.63 17.30 -0.49
N ALA A 81 -7.92 17.39 -0.85
CA ALA A 81 -9.01 16.90 -0.02
C ALA A 81 -8.97 15.37 0.16
N ALA A 82 -8.59 14.64 -0.90
CA ALA A 82 -8.45 13.19 -0.84
C ALA A 82 -7.27 12.77 0.03
N VAL A 83 -6.12 13.44 -0.12
CA VAL A 83 -4.93 13.19 0.68
C VAL A 83 -5.19 13.48 2.16
N ALA A 84 -5.85 14.61 2.47
CA ALA A 84 -6.21 14.97 3.84
C ALA A 84 -7.15 13.95 4.49
N ALA A 85 -8.18 13.48 3.76
CA ALA A 85 -9.12 12.47 4.25
C ALA A 85 -8.42 11.14 4.55
N VAL A 86 -7.55 10.67 3.64
CA VAL A 86 -6.77 9.44 3.82
C VAL A 86 -5.81 9.57 5.00
N ALA A 87 -5.05 10.67 5.09
CA ALA A 87 -4.11 10.88 6.19
C ALA A 87 -4.83 10.94 7.55
N ALA A 88 -5.99 11.60 7.63
CA ALA A 88 -6.79 11.67 8.85
C ALA A 88 -7.30 10.28 9.28
N ALA A 89 -7.87 9.50 8.37
CA ALA A 89 -8.36 8.15 8.68
C ALA A 89 -7.24 7.19 9.10
N VAL A 90 -6.09 7.23 8.42
CA VAL A 90 -4.91 6.43 8.78
C VAL A 90 -4.37 6.80 10.16
N ARG A 91 -4.27 8.10 10.48
CA ARG A 91 -3.88 8.57 11.82
C ARG A 91 -4.85 8.06 12.89
N ARG A 92 -6.17 8.17 12.66
CA ARG A 92 -7.20 7.65 13.61
C ARG A 92 -7.04 6.16 13.88
N GLY A 93 -6.79 5.37 12.83
CA GLY A 93 -6.55 3.93 12.94
C GLY A 93 -5.29 3.60 13.73
N ARG A 94 -4.17 4.26 13.41
CA ARG A 94 -2.85 3.98 14.02
C ARG A 94 -2.70 4.43 15.47
N VAL A 95 -3.34 5.54 15.86
CA VAL A 95 -3.29 6.03 17.24
C VAL A 95 -4.22 5.22 18.17
N GLY A 96 -5.02 4.28 17.62
CA GLY A 96 -5.88 3.40 18.42
C GLY A 96 -7.12 4.10 19.00
N ILE A 97 -7.51 5.24 18.42
CA ILE A 97 -8.74 5.96 18.75
C ILE A 97 -9.95 5.29 18.06
N ALA A 98 -9.73 4.68 16.89
CA ALA A 98 -10.75 3.91 16.17
C ALA A 98 -11.05 2.56 16.85
N SER A 99 -12.28 2.07 16.66
CA SER A 99 -12.75 0.78 17.16
C SER A 99 -11.81 -0.38 16.76
N LYS A 100 -11.32 -1.12 17.76
CA LYS A 100 -10.09 -1.94 17.77
C LYS A 100 -9.99 -3.16 16.84
N ARG A 101 -10.89 -3.40 15.88
CA ARG A 101 -10.94 -4.70 15.17
C ARG A 101 -11.32 -4.66 13.69
N LYS A 102 -11.08 -3.56 12.98
CA LYS A 102 -11.42 -3.46 11.54
C LYS A 102 -10.27 -2.82 10.76
N PRO A 103 -10.08 -3.20 9.48
CA PRO A 103 -9.14 -2.50 8.61
C PRO A 103 -9.56 -1.04 8.41
N VAL A 104 -8.58 -0.15 8.25
CA VAL A 104 -8.85 1.21 7.76
C VAL A 104 -9.29 1.07 6.30
N SER A 105 -10.45 1.61 5.94
CA SER A 105 -11.11 1.31 4.67
C SER A 105 -11.56 2.54 3.90
N PHE A 106 -11.36 2.49 2.57
CA PHE A 106 -11.67 3.61 1.68
C PHE A 106 -12.37 3.16 0.40
N ILE A 107 -13.31 3.96 -0.09
CA ILE A 107 -13.76 3.91 -1.49
C ILE A 107 -13.27 5.16 -2.20
N PHE A 108 -12.40 4.99 -3.19
CA PHE A 108 -11.87 6.05 -4.04
C PHE A 108 -12.72 6.17 -5.31
N VAL A 109 -13.41 7.30 -5.45
CA VAL A 109 -14.31 7.57 -6.58
C VAL A 109 -13.72 8.68 -7.46
N GLY A 110 -13.70 8.49 -8.77
CA GLY A 110 -13.27 9.51 -9.72
C GLY A 110 -12.91 8.94 -11.09
N SER A 111 -12.62 9.81 -12.05
CA SER A 111 -12.28 9.40 -13.43
C SER A 111 -11.00 8.56 -13.51
N THR A 112 -10.78 7.91 -14.65
CA THR A 112 -9.50 7.22 -14.89
C THR A 112 -8.34 8.21 -14.94
N GLY A 113 -7.19 7.82 -14.39
CA GLY A 113 -5.96 8.62 -14.49
C GLY A 113 -5.85 9.85 -13.58
N VAL A 114 -6.77 10.04 -12.63
CA VAL A 114 -6.75 11.20 -11.68
C VAL A 114 -5.87 10.99 -10.44
N GLY A 115 -5.28 9.80 -10.25
CA GLY A 115 -4.34 9.53 -9.16
C GLY A 115 -4.83 8.56 -8.08
N LYS A 116 -6.01 7.92 -8.23
CA LYS A 116 -6.53 6.92 -7.28
C LYS A 116 -5.49 5.84 -6.93
N THR A 117 -5.01 5.11 -7.93
CA THR A 117 -4.02 4.03 -7.75
C THR A 117 -2.66 4.57 -7.29
N GLU A 118 -2.29 5.79 -7.69
CA GLU A 118 -1.01 6.39 -7.29
C GLU A 118 -1.02 6.73 -5.80
N LEU A 119 -2.12 7.29 -5.28
CA LEU A 119 -2.27 7.52 -3.83
C LEU A 119 -2.12 6.23 -3.04
N VAL A 120 -2.69 5.13 -3.52
CA VAL A 120 -2.57 3.80 -2.88
C VAL A 120 -1.13 3.31 -2.87
N LYS A 121 -0.41 3.43 -3.99
CA LYS A 121 1.00 3.03 -4.08
C LYS A 121 1.86 3.84 -3.12
N ARG A 122 1.69 5.17 -3.11
CA ARG A 122 2.44 6.06 -2.22
C ARG A 122 2.09 5.81 -0.76
N LEU A 123 0.83 5.53 -0.45
CA LEU A 123 0.42 5.14 0.90
C LEU A 123 1.07 3.82 1.35
N ALA A 124 1.13 2.81 0.47
CA ALA A 124 1.77 1.53 0.79
C ALA A 124 3.27 1.69 1.04
N GLN A 125 3.95 2.44 0.17
CA GLN A 125 5.37 2.76 0.33
C GLN A 125 5.62 3.57 1.61
N ASP A 126 4.76 4.55 1.89
CA ASP A 126 4.92 5.42 3.06
C ASP A 126 4.58 4.72 4.37
N LEU A 127 3.63 3.79 4.43
CA LEU A 127 3.30 3.11 5.69
C LEU A 127 4.19 1.91 5.97
N PHE A 128 4.55 1.14 4.95
CA PHE A 128 5.17 -0.17 5.15
C PHE A 128 6.59 -0.27 4.59
N ASN A 129 7.04 0.71 3.79
CA ASN A 129 8.39 0.79 3.24
C ASN A 129 8.85 -0.48 2.51
N THR A 130 7.93 -1.24 1.91
CA THR A 130 8.26 -2.41 1.08
C THR A 130 7.38 -2.42 -0.18
N PRO A 131 7.93 -2.77 -1.36
CA PRO A 131 7.15 -2.88 -2.60
C PRO A 131 6.03 -3.92 -2.51
N GLU A 132 6.26 -4.99 -1.75
CA GLU A 132 5.31 -6.09 -1.60
C GLU A 132 4.19 -5.81 -0.58
N ALA A 133 4.19 -4.63 0.06
CA ALA A 133 3.12 -4.23 0.96
C ALA A 133 1.83 -3.87 0.22
N LEU A 134 1.87 -3.68 -1.10
CA LEU A 134 0.68 -3.47 -1.93
C LEU A 134 0.17 -4.80 -2.51
N ILE A 135 -0.98 -5.26 -2.05
CA ILE A 135 -1.69 -6.39 -2.63
C ILE A 135 -2.79 -5.86 -3.54
N ARG A 136 -2.59 -5.97 -4.85
CA ARG A 136 -3.58 -5.52 -5.85
C ARG A 136 -4.41 -6.69 -6.38
N LEU A 137 -5.72 -6.50 -6.43
CA LEU A 137 -6.69 -7.36 -7.09
C LEU A 137 -7.52 -6.52 -8.07
N ASP A 138 -7.56 -6.95 -9.33
CA ASP A 138 -8.40 -6.34 -10.36
C ASP A 138 -9.77 -7.03 -10.35
N MET A 139 -10.84 -6.29 -10.03
CA MET A 139 -12.18 -6.87 -9.89
C MET A 139 -12.78 -7.33 -11.22
N SER A 140 -12.19 -6.97 -12.36
CA SER A 140 -12.53 -7.55 -13.66
C SER A 140 -12.19 -9.05 -13.74
N GLU A 141 -11.21 -9.52 -12.97
CA GLU A 141 -10.90 -10.96 -12.87
C GLU A 141 -11.92 -11.72 -11.99
N PHE A 142 -12.79 -10.98 -11.29
CA PHE A 142 -13.74 -11.49 -10.31
C PHE A 142 -15.20 -11.27 -10.69
N MET A 143 -15.49 -11.17 -11.99
CA MET A 143 -16.84 -10.97 -12.53
C MET A 143 -17.74 -12.21 -12.41
N GLU A 144 -17.15 -13.41 -12.36
CA GLU A 144 -17.88 -14.67 -12.34
C GLU A 144 -18.06 -15.21 -10.91
N LYS A 145 -19.15 -15.94 -10.66
CA LYS A 145 -19.44 -16.51 -9.33
C LYS A 145 -18.31 -17.41 -8.80
N HIS A 146 -17.68 -18.21 -9.66
CA HIS A 146 -16.62 -19.14 -9.25
C HIS A 146 -15.30 -18.43 -8.91
N SER A 147 -15.13 -17.16 -9.26
CA SER A 147 -13.92 -16.39 -8.94
C SER A 147 -13.74 -16.13 -7.44
N VAL A 148 -14.81 -16.21 -6.64
CA VAL A 148 -14.77 -16.02 -5.19
C VAL A 148 -13.77 -16.99 -4.53
N SER A 149 -13.68 -18.23 -5.01
CA SER A 149 -12.73 -19.22 -4.48
C SER A 149 -11.27 -18.81 -4.71
N ARG A 150 -10.97 -17.94 -5.68
CA ARG A 150 -9.61 -17.41 -5.84
C ARG A 150 -9.22 -16.46 -4.72
N ILE A 151 -10.18 -15.80 -4.06
CA ILE A 151 -9.92 -14.88 -2.94
C ILE A 151 -9.64 -15.67 -1.65
N ILE A 152 -10.52 -16.62 -1.33
CA ILE A 152 -10.55 -17.34 -0.04
C ILE A 152 -10.04 -18.78 -0.09
N GLY A 153 -9.83 -19.35 -1.27
CA GLY A 153 -9.53 -20.76 -1.51
C GLY A 153 -10.74 -21.57 -1.98
N SER A 154 -10.50 -22.74 -2.56
CA SER A 154 -11.56 -23.70 -2.88
C SER A 154 -11.94 -24.56 -1.66
N PRO A 155 -13.21 -24.91 -1.47
CA PRO A 155 -13.63 -25.82 -0.39
C PRO A 155 -13.06 -27.25 -0.54
N PRO A 156 -13.02 -28.04 0.56
CA PRO A 156 -12.64 -29.46 0.50
C PRO A 156 -13.44 -30.23 -0.57
N GLY A 157 -12.73 -30.96 -1.44
CA GLY A 157 -13.33 -31.79 -2.49
C GLY A 157 -13.52 -31.11 -3.85
N TYR A 158 -13.12 -29.85 -4.01
CA TYR A 158 -13.10 -29.16 -5.31
C TYR A 158 -11.68 -29.12 -5.90
N VAL A 159 -11.57 -29.01 -7.23
CA VAL A 159 -10.29 -28.80 -7.91
C VAL A 159 -9.67 -27.49 -7.42
N GLY A 160 -8.39 -27.52 -7.02
CA GLY A 160 -7.71 -26.38 -6.42
C GLY A 160 -7.91 -26.24 -4.90
N TYR A 161 -8.38 -27.28 -4.20
CA TYR A 161 -8.47 -27.29 -2.73
C TYR A 161 -7.13 -27.02 -2.03
N ASP A 162 -6.04 -27.53 -2.61
CA ASP A 162 -4.68 -27.29 -2.10
C ASP A 162 -4.13 -25.92 -2.52
N GLU A 163 -4.78 -25.24 -3.48
CA GLU A 163 -4.45 -23.85 -3.84
C GLU A 163 -5.07 -22.92 -2.81
N ALA A 164 -4.19 -22.32 -2.01
CA ALA A 164 -4.65 -21.41 -0.99
C ALA A 164 -5.04 -20.04 -1.57
N GLY A 165 -6.05 -19.40 -0.97
CA GLY A 165 -6.66 -18.19 -1.49
C GLY A 165 -5.64 -17.07 -1.72
N GLN A 166 -5.73 -16.41 -2.89
CA GLN A 166 -4.76 -15.39 -3.31
C GLN A 166 -4.71 -14.20 -2.35
N LEU A 167 -5.85 -13.84 -1.73
CA LEU A 167 -5.90 -12.77 -0.74
C LEU A 167 -5.56 -13.30 0.65
N THR A 168 -6.24 -14.36 1.09
CA THR A 168 -6.10 -14.89 2.45
C THR A 168 -4.67 -15.33 2.77
N GLU A 169 -3.95 -15.94 1.82
CA GLU A 169 -2.54 -16.31 2.01
C GLU A 169 -1.61 -15.10 2.10
N LYS A 170 -1.79 -14.12 1.21
CA LYS A 170 -0.92 -12.93 1.19
C LYS A 170 -1.05 -12.17 2.49
N ILE A 171 -2.28 -12.01 3.00
CA ILE A 171 -2.54 -11.33 4.28
C ILE A 171 -2.03 -12.15 5.45
N ARG A 172 -2.20 -13.48 5.44
CA ARG A 172 -1.65 -14.31 6.52
C ARG A 172 -0.13 -14.20 6.61
N ARG A 173 0.57 -14.16 5.47
CA ARG A 173 2.03 -13.99 5.42
C ARG A 173 2.47 -12.55 5.73
N LYS A 174 1.66 -11.56 5.35
CA LYS A 174 1.94 -10.13 5.48
C LYS A 174 0.69 -9.40 5.98
N PRO A 175 0.43 -9.40 7.31
CA PRO A 175 -0.76 -8.77 7.89
C PRO A 175 -0.71 -7.23 7.87
N TYR A 176 0.47 -6.67 7.60
CA TYR A 176 0.71 -5.24 7.43
C TYR A 176 0.82 -4.91 5.95
N SER A 177 -0.30 -4.57 5.33
CA SER A 177 -0.37 -4.34 3.89
C SER A 177 -1.49 -3.37 3.51
N VAL A 178 -1.35 -2.74 2.35
CA VAL A 178 -2.44 -2.06 1.66
C VAL A 178 -3.05 -3.03 0.65
N VAL A 179 -4.35 -3.27 0.74
CA VAL A 179 -5.11 -4.12 -0.17
C VAL A 179 -5.91 -3.24 -1.12
N LEU A 180 -5.62 -3.34 -2.41
CA LEU A 180 -6.28 -2.58 -3.46
C LEU A 180 -7.25 -3.47 -4.25
N PHE A 181 -8.54 -3.15 -4.18
CA PHE A 181 -9.58 -3.70 -5.03
C PHE A 181 -9.90 -2.69 -6.13
N ASP A 182 -9.33 -2.90 -7.33
CA ASP A 182 -9.48 -1.97 -8.45
C ASP A 182 -10.79 -2.24 -9.21
N GLU A 183 -11.53 -1.20 -9.58
CA GLU A 183 -12.80 -1.26 -10.35
C GLU A 183 -13.90 -2.11 -9.68
N ILE A 184 -14.22 -1.79 -8.43
CA ILE A 184 -15.15 -2.57 -7.59
C ILE A 184 -16.55 -2.78 -8.20
N GLU A 185 -16.99 -1.91 -9.10
CA GLU A 185 -18.23 -2.06 -9.87
C GLU A 185 -18.26 -3.29 -10.80
N LYS A 186 -17.10 -3.89 -11.11
CA LYS A 186 -17.00 -5.09 -11.95
C LYS A 186 -17.11 -6.39 -11.15
N ALA A 187 -16.94 -6.33 -9.83
CA ALA A 187 -16.94 -7.52 -8.98
C ALA A 187 -18.31 -8.23 -8.98
N HIS A 188 -18.29 -9.56 -8.92
CA HIS A 188 -19.49 -10.35 -8.67
C HIS A 188 -20.07 -10.02 -7.27
N PRO A 189 -21.40 -10.00 -7.07
CA PRO A 189 -22.01 -9.71 -5.76
C PRO A 189 -21.52 -10.58 -4.60
N ASP A 190 -21.15 -11.84 -4.86
CA ASP A 190 -20.61 -12.75 -3.84
C ASP A 190 -19.22 -12.33 -3.35
N VAL A 191 -18.43 -11.63 -4.18
CA VAL A 191 -17.15 -11.03 -3.77
C VAL A 191 -17.40 -9.85 -2.84
N LEU A 192 -18.42 -9.03 -3.13
CA LEU A 192 -18.80 -7.92 -2.26
C LEU A 192 -19.24 -8.40 -0.86
N ASN A 193 -19.89 -9.57 -0.77
CA ASN A 193 -20.25 -10.19 0.52
C ASN A 193 -19.01 -10.57 1.34
N VAL A 194 -18.01 -11.15 0.68
CA VAL A 194 -16.72 -11.48 1.29
C VAL A 194 -16.00 -10.23 1.79
N LEU A 195 -15.99 -9.15 0.99
CA LEU A 195 -15.42 -7.87 1.40
C LEU A 195 -16.18 -7.25 2.57
N LEU A 196 -17.52 -7.35 2.57
CA LEU A 196 -18.34 -6.86 3.67
C LEU A 196 -17.94 -7.52 4.99
N GLN A 197 -17.72 -8.83 4.99
CA GLN A 197 -17.24 -9.56 6.16
C GLN A 197 -15.87 -9.05 6.64
N ILE A 198 -14.94 -8.77 5.72
CA ILE A 198 -13.61 -8.23 6.06
C ILE A 198 -13.73 -6.83 6.70
N LEU A 199 -14.59 -5.96 6.15
CA LEU A 199 -14.86 -4.63 6.70
C LEU A 199 -15.62 -4.70 8.04
N ASP A 200 -16.36 -5.78 8.26
CA ASP A 200 -17.17 -5.96 9.46
C ASP A 200 -16.45 -6.55 10.64
N ASP A 201 -15.84 -7.70 10.44
CA ASP A 201 -15.26 -8.47 11.53
C ASP A 201 -13.74 -8.23 11.65
N GLY A 202 -13.13 -7.59 10.64
CA GLY A 202 -11.68 -7.46 10.54
C GLY A 202 -10.96 -8.78 10.35
N HIS A 203 -11.69 -9.87 10.11
CA HIS A 203 -11.13 -11.17 9.81
C HIS A 203 -12.04 -11.95 8.86
N ILE A 204 -11.46 -12.94 8.18
CA ILE A 204 -12.20 -13.89 7.37
C ILE A 204 -11.68 -15.30 7.58
N THR A 205 -12.56 -16.28 7.48
CA THR A 205 -12.17 -17.68 7.48
C THR A 205 -11.96 -18.14 6.05
N ASP A 206 -10.77 -18.66 5.76
CA ASP A 206 -10.47 -19.22 4.44
C ASP A 206 -11.15 -20.58 4.23
N ALA A 207 -11.10 -21.10 3.01
CA ALA A 207 -11.76 -22.36 2.67
C ALA A 207 -11.18 -23.61 3.39
N GLN A 208 -10.03 -23.47 4.04
CA GLN A 208 -9.39 -24.51 4.86
C GLN A 208 -9.71 -24.34 6.36
N GLY A 209 -10.59 -23.38 6.73
CA GLY A 209 -11.00 -23.13 8.11
C GLY A 209 -10.02 -22.27 8.90
N ARG A 210 -9.03 -21.63 8.26
CA ARG A 210 -8.05 -20.78 8.93
C ARG A 210 -8.55 -19.35 9.00
N THR A 211 -8.51 -18.74 10.17
CA THR A 211 -8.86 -17.33 10.35
C THR A 211 -7.70 -16.43 9.93
N VAL A 212 -7.98 -15.46 9.06
CA VAL A 212 -7.03 -14.46 8.56
C VAL A 212 -7.43 -13.08 9.06
N ASN A 213 -6.50 -12.38 9.70
CA ASN A 213 -6.71 -11.08 10.35
C ASN A 213 -6.34 -9.92 9.40
N PHE A 214 -7.24 -8.95 9.25
CA PHE A 214 -7.13 -7.74 8.44
C PHE A 214 -7.03 -6.45 9.28
N GLU A 215 -7.06 -6.49 10.60
CA GLU A 215 -7.03 -5.33 11.51
C GLU A 215 -5.85 -4.38 11.23
N ASN A 216 -4.71 -4.91 10.80
CA ASN A 216 -3.50 -4.14 10.51
C ASN A 216 -3.35 -3.74 9.03
N THR A 217 -4.40 -3.94 8.24
CA THR A 217 -4.41 -3.66 6.81
C THR A 217 -5.12 -2.35 6.51
N VAL A 218 -4.77 -1.74 5.37
CA VAL A 218 -5.53 -0.64 4.78
C VAL A 218 -6.23 -1.16 3.54
N VAL A 219 -7.55 -1.19 3.54
CA VAL A 219 -8.36 -1.65 2.40
C VAL A 219 -8.77 -0.44 1.56
N VAL A 220 -8.41 -0.45 0.28
CA VAL A 220 -8.81 0.58 -0.67
C VAL A 220 -9.57 -0.07 -1.83
N MET A 221 -10.76 0.44 -2.11
CA MET A 221 -11.54 0.08 -3.29
C MET A 221 -11.54 1.28 -4.24
N THR A 222 -11.29 1.07 -5.53
CA THR A 222 -11.45 2.14 -6.53
C THR A 222 -12.73 1.92 -7.32
N SER A 223 -13.36 3.01 -7.71
CA SER A 223 -14.48 2.98 -8.64
C SER A 223 -14.41 4.13 -9.62
N ASN A 224 -14.76 3.88 -10.88
CA ASN A 224 -14.97 4.92 -11.88
C ASN A 224 -16.42 5.44 -11.86
N ALA A 225 -17.25 4.98 -10.91
CA ALA A 225 -18.63 5.42 -10.80
C ALA A 225 -18.76 6.95 -10.68
N GLY A 226 -19.71 7.53 -11.41
CA GLY A 226 -19.98 8.97 -11.35
C GLY A 226 -19.01 9.85 -12.13
N SER A 227 -18.04 9.29 -12.88
CA SER A 227 -17.09 10.07 -13.68
C SER A 227 -17.63 10.56 -15.04
N ASP A 228 -18.67 9.92 -15.58
CA ASP A 228 -19.16 10.14 -16.96
C ASP A 228 -20.22 11.24 -17.10
N SER A 229 -20.65 11.86 -16.00
CA SER A 229 -21.73 12.86 -16.04
C SER A 229 -21.20 14.23 -16.49
N LYS A 230 -21.11 14.45 -17.81
CA LYS A 230 -21.12 15.80 -18.38
C LYS A 230 -22.48 16.46 -18.14
N VAL A 231 -22.75 16.98 -16.96
CA VAL A 231 -23.99 17.76 -16.74
C VAL A 231 -23.75 18.92 -15.76
N GLY A 232 -23.80 20.13 -16.32
CA GLY A 232 -24.45 21.33 -15.76
C GLY A 232 -24.10 21.75 -14.33
N MET A 233 -23.28 22.79 -14.23
CA MET A 233 -23.15 23.67 -13.08
C MET A 233 -24.49 24.41 -12.86
N VAL A 234 -25.51 23.75 -12.32
CA VAL A 234 -26.83 24.35 -12.05
C VAL A 234 -27.27 23.97 -10.64
N GLY A 235 -26.69 24.66 -9.66
CA GLY A 235 -27.11 24.61 -8.27
C GLY A 235 -26.67 25.89 -7.57
N PHE A 236 -27.59 26.86 -7.44
CA PHE A 236 -27.35 28.07 -6.65
C PHE A 236 -27.07 27.67 -5.19
N GLY A 237 -25.84 27.88 -4.71
CA GLY A 237 -25.50 27.84 -3.29
C GLY A 237 -24.77 26.59 -2.74
N ARG A 238 -24.36 25.63 -3.58
CA ARG A 238 -23.55 24.48 -3.15
C ARG A 238 -22.11 24.57 -3.62
N THR A 239 -21.17 24.09 -2.81
CA THR A 239 -19.76 24.00 -3.23
C THR A 239 -19.58 22.84 -4.21
N VAL A 240 -18.64 22.99 -5.15
CA VAL A 240 -18.32 21.97 -6.17
C VAL A 240 -17.99 20.60 -5.54
N ASN A 241 -17.39 20.59 -4.35
CA ASN A 241 -17.03 19.38 -3.62
C ASN A 241 -18.25 18.65 -3.03
N GLU A 242 -19.23 19.37 -2.48
CA GLU A 242 -20.45 18.76 -1.91
C GLU A 242 -21.29 18.11 -3.01
N GLU A 243 -21.41 18.77 -4.16
CA GLU A 243 -22.14 18.25 -5.30
C GLU A 243 -21.47 17.00 -5.89
N SER A 244 -20.13 17.02 -5.97
CA SER A 244 -19.33 15.87 -6.42
C SER A 244 -19.48 14.68 -5.47
N LYS A 245 -19.50 14.90 -4.15
CA LYS A 245 -19.68 13.85 -3.15
C LYS A 245 -21.08 13.24 -3.21
N GLU A 246 -22.12 14.05 -3.36
CA GLU A 246 -23.49 13.55 -3.50
C GLU A 246 -23.65 12.72 -4.79
N ARG A 247 -23.07 13.17 -5.90
CA ARG A 247 -23.05 12.41 -7.17
C ARG A 247 -22.31 11.09 -7.04
N ALA A 248 -21.13 11.10 -6.42
CA ALA A 248 -20.37 9.88 -6.15
C ALA A 248 -21.17 8.89 -5.29
N MET A 249 -21.82 9.38 -4.22
CA MET A 249 -22.65 8.54 -3.35
C MET A 249 -23.83 7.91 -4.10
N LYS A 250 -24.54 8.70 -4.92
CA LYS A 250 -25.63 8.20 -5.78
C LYS A 250 -25.14 7.14 -6.77
N ALA A 251 -23.97 7.36 -7.37
CA ALA A 251 -23.39 6.42 -8.31
C ALA A 251 -22.97 5.11 -7.62
N LEU A 252 -22.37 5.17 -6.43
CA LEU A 252 -22.05 3.99 -5.63
C LEU A 252 -23.29 3.20 -5.22
N GLN A 253 -24.36 3.88 -4.80
CA GLN A 253 -25.62 3.24 -4.41
C GLN A 253 -26.33 2.48 -5.54
N SER A 254 -25.94 2.69 -6.80
CA SER A 254 -26.51 1.95 -7.94
C SER A 254 -26.05 0.48 -8.00
N PHE A 255 -24.92 0.15 -7.36
CA PHE A 255 -24.36 -1.21 -7.38
C PHE A 255 -23.89 -1.71 -6.01
N LEU A 256 -23.60 -0.82 -5.04
CA LEU A 256 -23.32 -1.17 -3.65
C LEU A 256 -24.56 -1.02 -2.79
N ARG A 257 -24.82 -2.03 -1.96
CA ARG A 257 -25.88 -1.97 -0.95
C ARG A 257 -25.52 -0.95 0.13
N PRO A 258 -26.50 -0.24 0.73
CA PRO A 258 -26.23 0.72 1.81
C PRO A 258 -25.46 0.14 2.99
N GLU A 259 -25.71 -1.14 3.30
CA GLU A 259 -24.96 -1.88 4.32
C GLU A 259 -23.46 -1.84 4.07
N PHE A 260 -23.01 -1.99 2.81
CA PHE A 260 -21.61 -2.00 2.45
C PHE A 260 -20.98 -0.62 2.62
N ILE A 261 -21.65 0.41 2.11
CA ILE A 261 -21.15 1.79 2.17
C ILE A 261 -20.98 2.24 3.62
N ASN A 262 -21.90 1.84 4.50
CA ASN A 262 -21.86 2.18 5.93
C ASN A 262 -20.73 1.49 6.71
N ARG A 263 -20.05 0.47 6.13
CA ARG A 263 -18.90 -0.20 6.77
C ARG A 263 -17.55 0.35 6.34
N VAL A 264 -17.53 1.23 5.34
CA VAL A 264 -16.31 1.90 4.90
C VAL A 264 -16.09 3.15 5.75
N ASP A 265 -14.85 3.40 6.17
CA ASP A 265 -14.53 4.56 7.01
C ASP A 265 -14.74 5.88 6.25
N GLU A 266 -14.27 5.96 5.00
CA GLU A 266 -14.38 7.17 4.20
C GLU A 266 -14.61 6.87 2.70
N VAL A 267 -15.57 7.60 2.10
CA VAL A 267 -15.72 7.69 0.65
C VAL A 267 -14.98 8.95 0.17
N VAL A 268 -13.91 8.74 -0.59
CA VAL A 268 -12.98 9.78 -1.02
C VAL A 268 -13.19 10.09 -2.51
N CYS A 269 -13.58 11.32 -2.80
CA CYS A 269 -13.81 11.79 -4.17
C CYS A 269 -12.55 12.44 -4.72
N PHE A 270 -12.15 12.06 -5.93
CA PHE A 270 -11.03 12.63 -6.65
C PHE A 270 -11.52 13.64 -7.69
N ASN A 271 -10.83 14.77 -7.76
CA ASN A 271 -11.11 15.86 -8.67
C ASN A 271 -10.55 15.56 -10.07
N GLN A 272 -11.13 16.21 -11.08
CA GLN A 272 -10.49 16.29 -12.39
C GLN A 272 -9.20 17.12 -12.27
N LEU A 273 -8.16 16.68 -12.97
CA LEU A 273 -6.87 17.36 -13.00
C LEU A 273 -6.94 18.57 -13.92
N THR A 274 -6.50 19.72 -13.43
CA THR A 274 -6.36 20.95 -14.21
C THR A 274 -5.09 20.90 -15.08
N GLU A 275 -4.99 21.80 -16.07
CA GLU A 275 -3.77 21.91 -16.88
C GLU A 275 -2.53 22.24 -16.03
N GLU A 276 -2.71 23.04 -14.97
CA GLU A 276 -1.66 23.33 -14.00
C GLU A 276 -1.22 22.07 -13.24
N ASP A 277 -2.17 21.23 -12.82
CA ASP A 277 -1.86 19.94 -12.19
C ASP A 277 -1.04 19.05 -13.14
N PHE A 278 -1.40 19.00 -14.43
CA PHE A 278 -0.62 18.29 -15.44
C PHE A 278 0.81 18.79 -15.54
N GLY A 279 1.05 20.11 -15.47
CA GLY A 279 2.41 20.68 -15.46
C GLY A 279 3.25 20.22 -14.28
N ARG A 280 2.66 20.22 -13.08
CA ARG A 280 3.34 19.71 -11.88
C ARG A 280 3.59 18.20 -11.97
N ILE A 281 2.62 17.42 -12.47
CA ILE A 281 2.77 15.97 -12.67
C ILE A 281 3.85 15.66 -13.72
N ALA A 282 3.89 16.41 -14.82
CA ALA A 282 4.93 16.28 -15.85
C ALA A 282 6.31 16.54 -15.26
N THR A 283 6.43 17.56 -14.41
CA THR A 283 7.69 17.86 -13.71
C THR A 283 8.13 16.70 -12.82
N ILE A 284 7.22 16.08 -12.07
CA ILE A 284 7.53 14.89 -11.26
C ILE A 284 8.03 13.73 -12.14
N MET A 285 7.33 13.42 -13.23
CA MET A 285 7.73 12.33 -14.14
C MET A 285 9.07 12.60 -14.83
N LEU A 286 9.34 13.85 -15.22
CA LEU A 286 10.62 14.25 -15.80
C LEU A 286 11.76 14.19 -14.79
N ASN A 287 11.51 14.49 -13.52
CA ASN A 287 12.49 14.28 -12.45
C ASN A 287 12.77 12.77 -12.22
N GLU A 288 11.74 11.91 -12.20
CA GLU A 288 11.94 10.45 -12.14
C GLU A 288 12.83 9.94 -13.28
N LEU A 289 12.60 10.43 -14.51
CA LEU A 289 13.44 10.12 -15.67
C LEU A 289 14.86 10.67 -15.53
N LYS A 290 15.00 11.91 -15.06
CA LYS A 290 16.30 12.55 -14.82
C LYS A 290 17.12 11.76 -13.81
N ASP A 291 16.53 11.29 -12.72
CA ASP A 291 17.22 10.50 -11.69
C ASP A 291 17.68 9.16 -12.27
N THR A 292 16.82 8.48 -13.04
CA THR A 292 17.17 7.24 -13.74
C THR A 292 18.34 7.42 -14.73
N LEU A 293 18.41 8.56 -15.41
CA LEU A 293 19.51 8.88 -16.32
C LEU A 293 20.78 9.28 -15.58
N ASN A 294 20.66 10.00 -14.45
CA ASN A 294 21.79 10.36 -13.60
C ASN A 294 22.50 9.12 -13.04
N GLU A 295 21.77 8.06 -12.67
CA GLU A 295 22.34 6.76 -12.28
C GLU A 295 23.20 6.13 -13.39
N LYS A 296 22.93 6.48 -14.65
CA LYS A 296 23.71 6.06 -15.83
C LYS A 296 24.79 7.10 -16.23
N GLY A 297 24.98 8.14 -15.44
CA GLY A 297 25.94 9.22 -15.72
C GLY A 297 25.50 10.23 -16.79
N ILE A 298 24.19 10.29 -17.10
CA ILE A 298 23.64 11.16 -18.14
C ILE A 298 22.80 12.26 -17.48
N ALA A 299 23.23 13.52 -17.63
CA ALA A 299 22.49 14.66 -17.12
C ALA A 299 21.36 15.08 -18.09
N LEU A 300 20.11 14.91 -17.69
CA LEU A 300 18.94 15.41 -18.43
C LEU A 300 18.54 16.81 -17.96
N ILE A 301 18.32 17.71 -18.92
CA ILE A 301 17.81 19.06 -18.70
C ILE A 301 16.68 19.32 -19.70
N TRP A 302 15.67 20.07 -19.30
CA TRP A 302 14.61 20.56 -20.18
C TRP A 302 14.36 22.05 -19.92
N ASP A 303 13.73 22.72 -20.87
CA ASP A 303 13.21 24.08 -20.68
C ASP A 303 11.67 24.09 -20.60
N ASP A 304 11.12 25.27 -20.35
CA ASP A 304 9.68 25.46 -20.24
C ASP A 304 8.94 25.15 -21.55
N THR A 305 9.62 25.22 -22.71
CA THR A 305 8.99 24.89 -24.00
C THR A 305 8.68 23.41 -24.09
N ALA A 306 9.60 22.55 -23.65
CA ALA A 306 9.39 21.11 -23.60
C ALA A 306 8.28 20.73 -22.60
N LEU A 307 8.25 21.37 -21.42
CA LEU A 307 7.21 21.13 -20.41
C LEU A 307 5.82 21.53 -20.93
N ASN A 308 5.70 22.75 -21.47
CA ASN A 308 4.44 23.26 -22.00
C ASN A 308 3.93 22.41 -23.18
N TYR A 309 4.83 21.93 -24.04
CA TYR A 309 4.49 21.03 -25.13
C TYR A 309 3.88 19.72 -24.60
N LEU A 310 4.53 19.08 -23.63
CA LEU A 310 4.06 17.84 -23.03
C LEU A 310 2.68 18.01 -22.37
N VAL A 311 2.47 19.11 -21.63
CA VAL A 311 1.18 19.41 -20.99
C VAL A 311 0.10 19.61 -22.05
N LYS A 312 0.31 20.53 -22.99
CA LYS A 312 -0.69 20.87 -24.01
C LYS A 312 -1.10 19.67 -24.87
N LYS A 313 -0.14 18.82 -25.24
CA LYS A 313 -0.37 17.65 -26.09
C LYS A 313 -0.99 16.46 -25.33
N SER A 314 -0.70 16.33 -24.03
CA SER A 314 -1.22 15.22 -23.22
C SER A 314 -2.53 15.56 -22.48
N TYR A 315 -2.84 16.84 -22.31
CA TYR A 315 -4.01 17.28 -21.54
C TYR A 315 -5.29 16.67 -22.11
N SER A 316 -5.95 15.89 -21.26
CA SER A 316 -7.21 15.26 -21.58
C SER A 316 -8.05 15.14 -20.32
N ALA A 317 -9.18 15.83 -20.31
CA ALA A 317 -10.15 15.75 -19.21
C ALA A 317 -10.70 14.32 -19.01
N THR A 318 -10.70 13.49 -20.06
CA THR A 318 -11.28 12.14 -20.02
C THR A 318 -10.30 11.08 -19.49
N TYR A 319 -9.02 11.16 -19.86
CA TYR A 319 -8.03 10.10 -19.60
C TYR A 319 -7.03 10.44 -18.48
N GLY A 320 -7.11 11.64 -17.91
CA GLY A 320 -6.21 12.11 -16.85
C GLY A 320 -4.74 12.05 -17.25
N ALA A 321 -3.85 11.93 -16.26
CA ALA A 321 -2.40 11.95 -16.46
C ALA A 321 -1.84 10.65 -17.11
N ARG A 322 -2.68 9.65 -17.43
CA ARG A 322 -2.21 8.39 -18.05
C ARG A 322 -1.64 8.63 -19.45
N ASN A 323 -2.22 9.59 -20.19
CA ASN A 323 -1.73 9.98 -21.52
C ASN A 323 -0.36 10.67 -21.44
N LEU A 324 -0.12 11.46 -20.39
CA LEU A 324 1.14 12.16 -20.18
C LEU A 324 2.32 11.18 -20.02
N ARG A 325 2.16 10.12 -19.21
CA ARG A 325 3.22 9.09 -19.06
C ARG A 325 3.55 8.41 -20.38
N ARG A 326 2.53 8.07 -21.19
CA ARG A 326 2.72 7.50 -22.53
C ARG A 326 3.41 8.47 -23.49
N LEU A 327 3.08 9.77 -23.40
CA LEU A 327 3.69 10.80 -24.23
C LEU A 327 5.17 10.98 -23.87
N ILE A 328 5.51 11.05 -22.58
CA ILE A 328 6.90 11.12 -22.10
C ILE A 328 7.68 9.89 -22.58
N GLN A 329 7.13 8.69 -22.42
CA GLN A 329 7.78 7.48 -22.92
C GLN A 329 8.09 7.58 -24.42
N LYS A 330 7.08 7.92 -25.22
CA LYS A 330 7.21 7.95 -26.69
C LYS A 330 8.12 9.07 -27.21
N GLU A 331 8.06 10.26 -26.61
CA GLU A 331 8.66 11.48 -27.18
C GLU A 331 9.89 11.95 -26.41
N MET A 332 10.15 11.43 -25.21
CA MET A 332 11.37 11.66 -24.45
C MET A 332 12.20 10.37 -24.32
N GLU A 333 11.65 9.31 -23.72
CA GLU A 333 12.42 8.11 -23.39
C GLU A 333 12.90 7.36 -24.64
N ASP A 334 12.02 7.13 -25.63
CA ASP A 334 12.38 6.41 -26.86
C ASP A 334 13.47 7.15 -27.67
N PRO A 335 13.41 8.48 -27.89
CA PRO A 335 14.50 9.21 -28.54
C PRO A 335 15.80 9.25 -27.73
N ILE A 336 15.72 9.36 -26.40
CA ILE A 336 16.90 9.31 -25.51
C ILE A 336 17.59 7.95 -25.64
N ALA A 337 16.82 6.86 -25.57
CA ALA A 337 17.33 5.50 -25.71
C ALA A 337 18.01 5.31 -27.08
N THR A 338 17.38 5.78 -28.15
CA THR A 338 17.93 5.72 -29.51
C THR A 338 19.28 6.43 -29.59
N LYS A 339 19.39 7.65 -29.05
CA LYS A 339 20.64 8.43 -29.03
C LYS A 339 21.75 7.77 -28.22
N ILE A 340 21.42 7.16 -27.08
CA ILE A 340 22.38 6.41 -26.26
C ILE A 340 22.97 5.25 -27.08
N ILE A 341 22.11 4.51 -27.80
CA ILE A 341 22.53 3.37 -28.62
C ILE A 341 23.38 3.83 -29.81
N GLU A 342 22.95 4.87 -30.54
CA GLU A 342 23.68 5.41 -31.68
C GLU A 342 25.06 5.97 -31.28
N SER A 343 25.16 6.50 -30.06
CA SER A 343 26.39 7.11 -29.52
C SER A 343 27.21 6.12 -28.67
N TYR A 344 27.06 4.81 -28.87
CA TYR A 344 27.75 3.80 -28.04
C TYR A 344 29.29 3.91 -28.07
N MET A 345 29.86 4.44 -29.16
CA MET A 345 31.30 4.69 -29.29
C MET A 345 31.76 6.01 -28.64
N ALA A 346 30.84 6.95 -28.40
CA ALA A 346 31.10 8.25 -27.79
C ALA A 346 29.97 8.58 -26.79
N PRO A 347 30.06 8.07 -25.55
CA PRO A 347 28.95 8.13 -24.59
C PRO A 347 28.47 9.55 -24.33
N VAL A 348 27.15 9.77 -24.47
CA VAL A 348 26.53 11.07 -24.20
C VAL A 348 26.49 11.31 -22.71
N THR A 349 27.08 12.40 -22.24
CA THR A 349 27.06 12.78 -20.81
C THR A 349 25.93 13.74 -20.46
N ARG A 350 25.35 14.41 -21.46
CA ARG A 350 24.31 15.42 -21.23
C ARG A 350 23.30 15.45 -22.38
N MET A 351 22.03 15.57 -22.03
CA MET A 351 20.95 15.74 -22.99
C MET A 351 20.06 16.92 -22.61
N LYS A 352 19.61 17.67 -23.62
CA LYS A 352 18.66 18.77 -23.46
C LYS A 352 17.40 18.52 -24.27
N ALA A 353 16.24 18.54 -23.62
CA ALA A 353 14.94 18.50 -24.27
C ALA A 353 14.43 19.93 -24.53
N VAL A 354 14.01 20.21 -25.78
CA VAL A 354 13.43 21.49 -26.22
C VAL A 354 12.24 21.22 -27.15
N SER A 355 11.33 22.18 -27.31
CA SER A 355 10.22 22.08 -28.26
C SER A 355 10.07 23.35 -29.09
N ASP A 356 9.71 23.17 -30.36
CA ASP A 356 9.27 24.25 -31.27
C ASP A 356 7.75 24.48 -31.24
N GLY A 357 7.02 23.74 -30.40
CA GLY A 357 5.57 23.75 -30.29
C GLY A 357 4.85 22.68 -31.13
N GLU A 358 5.51 22.10 -32.13
CA GLU A 358 4.96 21.00 -32.95
C GLU A 358 5.60 19.64 -32.60
N LYS A 359 6.91 19.65 -32.31
CA LYS A 359 7.68 18.47 -31.93
C LYS A 359 8.56 18.75 -30.71
N LEU A 360 8.97 17.66 -30.08
CA LEU A 360 9.96 17.66 -29.01
C LEU A 360 11.27 17.12 -29.56
N ASP A 361 12.34 17.89 -29.43
CA ASP A 361 13.69 17.55 -29.88
C ASP A 361 14.60 17.27 -28.68
N ILE A 362 15.33 16.16 -28.74
CA ILE A 362 16.36 15.79 -27.76
C ILE A 362 17.73 16.09 -28.36
N LEU A 363 18.46 17.04 -27.77
CA LEU A 363 19.80 17.43 -28.18
C LEU A 363 20.82 16.72 -27.28
N ALA A 364 21.74 15.96 -27.88
CA ALA A 364 22.91 15.45 -27.17
C ALA A 364 23.98 16.56 -27.14
N LEU A 365 24.53 16.83 -25.96
CA LEU A 365 25.49 17.92 -25.71
C LEU A 365 26.87 17.38 -25.35
#